data_AF-A0A1F5ZA16-F1
#
_entry.id   AF-A0A1F5ZA16-F1
#
_cell.length_a   1.000
_cell.length_b   1.000
_cell.length_c   1.000
_cell.angle_alpha   90.00
_cell.angle_beta   90.00
_cell.angle_gamma   90.00
#
_symmetry.space_group_name_H-M   'P 1'
#
loop_
_entity.id
_entity.type
_entity.pdbx_description
1 polymer ?
#
loop_
_entity_poly.entity_id
_entity_poly.type
_entity_poly.pdbx_seq_one_letter_code
_entity_poly.pdbx_strand_id
1 'polypeptide(L)'
;MVSKVFSYLFWALLLVAIYMSIITVPVVKKVLGCHDASLQSFDSLEVQSRAQGWSDQRRCEIKKDAVVMLSFCLYEATSSARYTDKIYPLLSALLPYIRPTVEGLGSRTRRHNDECVNYPRTLIESADINRE
;
A
#
# COMPACT_ATOMS: atom_id res chain seq x y z
N MET A 1 40.33 14.70 -24.14
CA MET A 1 39.88 13.31 -23.84
C MET A 1 38.81 13.23 -22.75
N VAL A 2 38.82 14.11 -21.75
CA VAL A 2 37.85 14.12 -20.62
C VAL A 2 36.37 14.16 -21.06
N SER A 3 36.02 14.95 -22.08
CA SER A 3 34.62 15.09 -22.53
C SER A 3 33.97 13.81 -23.08
N LYS A 4 34.75 12.90 -23.68
CA LYS A 4 34.21 11.64 -24.23
C LYS A 4 33.93 10.63 -23.11
N VAL A 5 34.82 10.54 -22.12
CA VAL A 5 34.64 9.68 -20.94
C VAL A 5 33.44 10.11 -20.12
N PHE A 6 33.26 11.42 -19.89
CA PHE A 6 32.06 11.96 -19.25
C PHE A 6 30.78 11.67 -20.05
N SER A 7 30.84 11.78 -21.39
CA SER A 7 29.70 11.42 -22.25
C SER A 7 29.34 9.94 -22.12
N TYR A 8 30.30 9.02 -22.14
CA TYR A 8 30.03 7.58 -21.99
C TYR A 8 29.50 7.23 -20.60
N LEU A 9 30.05 7.82 -19.54
CA LEU A 9 29.55 7.63 -18.17
C LEU A 9 28.12 8.15 -18.01
N PHE A 10 27.80 9.30 -18.60
CA PHE A 10 26.45 9.85 -18.59
C PHE A 10 25.45 8.90 -19.27
N TRP A 11 25.77 8.40 -20.47
CA TRP A 11 24.90 7.44 -21.16
C TRP A 11 24.75 6.11 -20.42
N ALA A 12 25.82 5.62 -19.79
CA ALA A 12 25.77 4.40 -18.97
C ALA A 12 24.85 4.59 -17.75
N LEU A 13 24.96 5.71 -17.03
CA LEU A 13 24.07 6.05 -15.91
C LEU A 13 22.61 6.20 -16.37
N LEU A 14 22.39 6.82 -17.53
CA LEU A 14 21.05 7.01 -18.09
C LEU A 14 20.40 5.66 -18.44
N LEU A 15 21.16 4.72 -19.03
CA LEU A 15 20.68 3.36 -19.31
C LEU A 15 20.35 2.60 -18.02
N VAL A 16 21.18 2.73 -16.97
CA VAL A 16 20.90 2.13 -15.65
C VAL A 16 19.61 2.72 -15.06
N ALA A 17 19.43 4.04 -15.12
CA ALA A 17 18.23 4.69 -14.62
C ALA A 17 16.95 4.24 -15.37
N ILE A 18 17.03 4.10 -16.70
CA ILE A 18 15.93 3.58 -17.52
C ILE A 18 15.62 2.13 -17.14
N TYR A 19 16.64 1.29 -17.04
CA TYR A 19 16.47 -0.12 -16.67
C TYR A 19 15.81 -0.27 -15.29
N MET A 20 16.28 0.50 -14.31
CA MET A 20 15.67 0.53 -12.98
C MET A 20 14.22 1.00 -13.02
N SER A 21 13.90 2.01 -13.84
CA SER A 21 12.52 2.52 -13.99
C SER A 21 11.59 1.47 -14.58
N ILE A 22 12.03 0.69 -15.58
CA ILE A 22 11.22 -0.38 -16.19
C ILE A 22 10.83 -1.43 -15.15
N ILE A 23 11.70 -1.74 -14.20
CA ILE A 23 11.45 -2.72 -13.15
C ILE A 23 10.57 -2.15 -12.04
N THR A 24 10.80 -0.89 -11.62
CA THR A 24 10.11 -0.30 -10.45
C THR A 24 8.71 0.22 -10.79
N VAL A 25 8.50 0.81 -11.96
CA VAL A 25 7.20 1.38 -12.37
C VAL A 25 6.02 0.39 -12.28
N PRO A 26 6.10 -0.87 -12.76
CA PRO A 26 4.96 -1.80 -12.65
C PRO A 26 4.62 -2.12 -11.18
N VAL A 27 5.62 -2.25 -10.31
CA VAL A 27 5.41 -2.47 -8.86
C VAL A 27 4.70 -1.27 -8.25
N VAL A 28 5.18 -0.06 -8.54
CA VAL A 28 4.58 1.19 -8.05
C VAL A 28 3.12 1.30 -8.48
N LYS A 29 2.82 0.99 -9.75
CA LYS A 29 1.44 1.00 -10.25
C LYS A 29 0.53 0.00 -9.54
N LYS A 30 1.01 -1.22 -9.28
CA LYS A 30 0.24 -2.22 -8.53
C LYS A 30 -0.04 -1.77 -7.10
N VAL A 31 0.98 -1.27 -6.39
CA VAL A 31 0.83 -0.77 -5.01
C VAL A 31 -0.14 0.41 -4.94
N LEU A 32 -0.04 1.37 -5.86
CA LEU A 32 -1.01 2.47 -5.95
C LEU A 32 -2.42 1.96 -6.25
N GLY A 33 -2.55 0.97 -7.13
CA GLY A 33 -3.82 0.30 -7.43
C GLY A 33 -4.45 -0.36 -6.20
N CYS A 34 -3.66 -1.05 -5.37
CA CYS A 34 -4.12 -1.64 -4.11
C CYS A 34 -4.70 -0.58 -3.17
N HIS A 35 -3.99 0.54 -3.03
CA HIS A 35 -4.43 1.64 -2.18
C HIS A 35 -5.71 2.33 -2.69
N ASP A 36 -5.82 2.51 -4.00
CA ASP A 36 -7.01 3.10 -4.63
C ASP A 36 -8.23 2.20 -4.50
N ALA A 37 -8.07 0.91 -4.79
CA ALA A 37 -9.14 -0.07 -4.61
C ALA A 37 -9.60 -0.08 -3.15
N SER A 38 -8.66 -0.04 -2.21
CA SER A 38 -8.99 0.01 -0.78
C SER A 38 -9.75 1.30 -0.41
N LEU A 39 -9.34 2.48 -0.90
CA LEU A 39 -10.10 3.73 -0.66
C LEU A 39 -11.55 3.62 -1.15
N GLN A 40 -11.75 3.12 -2.37
CA GLN A 40 -13.09 2.91 -2.91
C GLN A 40 -13.91 1.93 -2.08
N SER A 41 -13.29 0.85 -1.59
CA SER A 41 -13.94 -0.08 -0.68
C SER A 41 -14.37 0.63 0.61
N PHE A 42 -13.49 1.38 1.27
CA PHE A 42 -13.84 2.09 2.52
C PHE A 42 -14.97 3.12 2.32
N ASP A 43 -14.92 3.92 1.26
CA ASP A 43 -15.99 4.89 0.94
C ASP A 43 -17.33 4.17 0.70
N SER A 44 -17.31 3.06 -0.04
CA SER A 44 -18.51 2.27 -0.31
C SER A 44 -19.07 1.62 0.96
N LEU A 45 -18.20 1.19 1.88
CA LEU A 45 -18.59 0.61 3.16
C LEU A 45 -19.21 1.64 4.08
N GLU A 46 -18.69 2.88 4.08
CA GLU A 46 -19.27 3.96 4.86
C GLU A 46 -20.69 4.29 4.37
N VAL A 47 -20.88 4.43 3.05
CA VAL A 47 -22.21 4.66 2.45
C VAL A 47 -23.18 3.52 2.74
N GLN A 48 -22.75 2.26 2.56
CA GLN A 48 -23.60 1.09 2.83
C GLN A 48 -23.96 0.96 4.31
N SER A 49 -22.99 1.18 5.20
CA SER A 49 -23.23 1.08 6.65
C SER A 49 -24.27 2.10 7.14
N ARG A 50 -24.28 3.30 6.55
CA ARG A 50 -25.28 4.34 6.81
C ARG A 50 -26.63 3.96 6.22
N ALA A 51 -26.67 3.49 4.98
CA ALA A 51 -27.91 3.11 4.30
C ALA A 51 -28.61 1.91 4.96
N GLN A 52 -27.85 0.96 5.50
CA GLN A 52 -28.37 -0.28 6.08
C GLN A 52 -28.41 -0.27 7.62
N GLY A 53 -27.97 0.80 8.27
CA GLY A 53 -28.00 0.93 9.73
C GLY A 53 -27.17 -0.11 10.48
N TRP A 54 -25.98 -0.45 9.98
CA TRP A 54 -25.15 -1.50 10.58
C TRP A 54 -24.74 -1.17 12.02
N SER A 55 -24.73 -2.21 12.86
CA SER A 55 -24.15 -2.14 14.20
C SER A 55 -22.65 -1.84 14.12
N ASP A 56 -22.15 -1.14 15.13
CA ASP A 56 -20.74 -0.74 15.24
C ASP A 56 -19.79 -1.94 15.14
N GLN A 57 -20.15 -3.08 15.73
CA GLN A 57 -19.40 -4.33 15.60
C GLN A 57 -19.31 -4.79 14.14
N ARG A 58 -20.42 -4.78 13.40
CA ARG A 58 -20.44 -5.22 11.99
C ARG A 58 -19.59 -4.29 11.12
N ARG A 59 -19.63 -2.98 11.38
CA ARG A 59 -18.76 -2.01 10.70
C ARG A 59 -17.28 -2.33 10.95
N CYS A 60 -16.93 -2.66 12.20
CA CYS A 60 -15.56 -3.04 12.57
C CYS A 60 -15.11 -4.36 11.91
N GLU A 61 -15.96 -5.38 11.83
CA GLU A 61 -15.63 -6.63 11.13
C GLU A 61 -15.28 -6.37 9.66
N ILE A 62 -16.14 -5.63 8.94
CA ILE A 62 -15.90 -5.41 7.51
C ILE A 62 -14.74 -4.43 7.26
N LYS A 63 -14.55 -3.42 8.12
CA LYS A 63 -13.36 -2.58 8.05
C LYS A 63 -12.08 -3.39 8.27
N LYS A 64 -12.08 -4.36 9.20
CA LYS A 64 -10.95 -5.28 9.39
C LYS A 64 -10.63 -6.02 8.10
N ASP A 65 -11.64 -6.63 7.47
CA ASP A 65 -11.46 -7.36 6.21
C ASP A 65 -10.88 -6.47 5.10
N ALA A 66 -11.33 -5.22 5.00
CA ALA A 66 -10.80 -4.26 4.03
C ALA A 66 -9.33 -3.88 4.27
N VAL A 67 -8.89 -3.79 5.54
CA VAL A 67 -7.47 -3.56 5.87
C VAL A 67 -6.63 -4.81 5.55
N VAL A 68 -7.12 -6.01 5.87
CA VAL A 68 -6.43 -7.28 5.58
C VAL A 68 -6.31 -7.51 4.07
N MET A 69 -7.36 -7.20 3.31
CA MET A 69 -7.32 -7.30 1.84
C MET A 69 -6.31 -6.31 1.23
N LEU A 70 -6.17 -5.11 1.81
CA LEU A 70 -5.11 -4.17 1.42
C LEU A 70 -3.72 -4.75 1.73
N SER A 71 -3.50 -5.34 2.91
CA SER A 71 -2.19 -5.94 3.22
C SER A 71 -1.84 -7.07 2.27
N PHE A 72 -2.80 -7.92 1.92
CA PHE A 72 -2.59 -9.00 0.97
C PHE A 72 -2.24 -8.47 -0.42
N CYS A 73 -2.98 -7.48 -0.92
CA CYS A 73 -2.70 -6.87 -2.22
C CYS A 73 -1.29 -6.24 -2.26
N LEU A 74 -0.88 -5.56 -1.18
CA LEU A 74 0.46 -4.98 -1.05
C LEU A 74 1.53 -6.07 -1.01
N TYR A 75 1.27 -7.18 -0.32
CA TYR A 75 2.15 -8.33 -0.31
C TYR A 75 2.29 -8.96 -1.70
N GLU A 76 1.21 -9.22 -2.43
CA GLU A 76 1.26 -9.79 -3.79
C GLU A 76 1.93 -8.83 -4.81
N ALA A 77 1.65 -7.53 -4.68
CA ALA A 77 2.27 -6.50 -5.49
C ALA A 77 3.79 -6.44 -5.28
N THR A 78 4.28 -6.82 -4.09
CA THR A 78 5.69 -6.78 -3.73
C THR A 78 6.40 -8.12 -3.86
N SER A 79 5.76 -9.24 -3.54
CA SER A 79 6.34 -10.60 -3.65
C SER A 79 6.59 -11.02 -5.10
N SER A 80 5.86 -10.45 -6.06
CA SER A 80 6.05 -10.74 -7.49
C SER A 80 7.31 -10.13 -8.11
N ALA A 81 8.05 -9.28 -7.39
CA ALA A 81 9.30 -8.70 -7.88
C ALA A 81 10.53 -9.21 -7.10
N ARG A 82 11.65 -9.40 -7.80
CA ARG A 82 12.87 -10.02 -7.25
C ARG A 82 13.69 -9.08 -6.33
N TYR A 83 13.27 -7.82 -6.16
CA TYR A 83 14.06 -6.74 -5.55
C TYR A 83 13.25 -5.83 -4.60
N THR A 84 12.06 -6.28 -4.20
CA THR A 84 10.99 -5.42 -3.68
C THR A 84 11.04 -5.19 -2.18
N ASP A 85 11.75 -6.02 -1.43
CA ASP A 85 12.00 -5.83 0.00
C ASP A 85 12.64 -4.46 0.30
N LYS A 86 13.36 -3.90 -0.68
CA LYS A 86 13.95 -2.55 -0.60
C LYS A 86 13.09 -1.46 -1.24
N ILE A 87 12.21 -1.81 -2.18
CA ILE A 87 11.36 -0.86 -2.91
C ILE A 87 10.14 -0.48 -2.06
N TYR A 88 9.55 -1.43 -1.33
CA TYR A 88 8.34 -1.17 -0.54
C TYR A 88 8.53 -0.16 0.60
N PRO A 89 9.62 -0.18 1.40
CA PRO A 89 9.85 0.85 2.43
C PRO A 89 10.05 2.24 1.82
N LEU A 90 10.73 2.33 0.68
CA LEU A 90 10.90 3.59 -0.05
C LEU A 90 9.55 4.08 -0.57
N LEU A 91 8.76 3.18 -1.14
CA LEU A 91 7.47 3.50 -1.72
C LEU A 91 6.45 3.90 -0.64
N SER A 92 6.44 3.25 0.52
CA SER A 92 5.60 3.62 1.65
C SER A 92 5.97 4.97 2.25
N ALA A 93 7.26 5.33 2.24
CA ALA A 93 7.73 6.66 2.61
C ALA A 93 7.36 7.75 1.57
N LEU A 94 7.33 7.39 0.28
CA LEU A 94 7.00 8.32 -0.82
C LEU A 94 5.49 8.42 -1.10
N LEU A 95 4.71 7.42 -0.69
CA LEU A 95 3.27 7.32 -0.90
C LEU A 95 2.51 8.59 -0.47
N PRO A 96 2.78 9.19 0.71
CA PRO A 96 2.13 10.44 1.13
C PRO A 96 2.42 11.63 0.22
N TYR A 97 3.57 11.64 -0.48
CA TYR A 97 3.94 12.72 -1.40
C TYR A 97 3.33 12.53 -2.79
N ILE A 98 3.20 11.27 -3.23
CA ILE A 98 2.62 10.93 -4.53
C ILE A 98 1.09 11.00 -4.45
N ARG A 99 0.51 10.53 -3.34
CA ARG A 99 -0.92 10.48 -3.06
C ARG A 99 -1.18 10.85 -1.59
N PRO A 100 -1.35 12.14 -1.26
CA PRO A 100 -1.53 12.58 0.12
C PRO A 100 -2.84 12.07 0.76
N THR A 101 -3.81 11.67 -0.05
CA THR A 101 -5.08 11.08 0.41
C THR A 101 -4.94 9.61 0.80
N VAL A 102 -3.83 8.96 0.44
CA VAL A 102 -3.62 7.55 0.71
C VAL A 102 -2.87 7.39 2.02
N GLU A 103 -3.59 6.96 3.05
CA GLU A 103 -2.98 6.51 4.29
C GLU A 103 -2.28 5.16 4.10
N GLY A 104 -1.06 5.07 4.64
CA GLY A 104 -0.30 3.83 4.67
C GLY A 104 -1.01 2.73 5.47
N LEU A 105 -0.66 1.47 5.20
CA LEU A 105 -1.27 0.32 5.86
C LEU A 105 -1.22 0.43 7.38
N GLY A 106 -0.06 0.79 7.95
CA GLY A 106 0.11 0.92 9.40
C GLY A 106 -0.76 2.01 10.04
N SER A 107 -0.95 3.16 9.38
CA SER A 107 -1.84 4.21 9.89
C SER A 107 -3.31 3.79 9.81
N ARG A 108 -3.70 3.06 8.75
CA ARG A 108 -5.06 2.49 8.64
C ARG A 108 -5.34 1.44 9.70
N THR A 109 -4.40 0.52 9.93
CA THR A 109 -4.50 -0.49 10.99
C THR A 109 -4.65 0.17 12.36
N ARG A 110 -3.84 1.19 12.66
CA ARG A 110 -3.96 1.92 13.92
C ARG A 110 -5.32 2.60 14.05
N ARG A 111 -5.76 3.35 13.04
CA ARG A 111 -7.07 4.02 13.06
C ARG A 111 -8.22 3.02 13.26
N HIS A 112 -8.18 1.90 12.53
CA HIS A 112 -9.15 0.83 12.68
C HIS A 112 -9.17 0.30 14.12
N ASN A 113 -8.01 -0.02 14.69
CA ASN A 113 -7.92 -0.53 16.07
C ASN A 113 -8.39 0.50 17.10
N ASP A 114 -8.10 1.80 16.89
CA ASP A 114 -8.54 2.88 17.77
C ASP A 114 -10.08 3.05 17.70
N GLU A 115 -10.68 2.97 16.51
CA GLU A 115 -12.13 3.02 16.31
C GLU A 115 -12.85 1.78 16.88
N CYS A 116 -12.19 0.61 16.82
CA CYS A 116 -12.79 -0.69 17.13
C CYS A 116 -12.29 -1.29 18.45
N VAL A 117 -11.69 -0.49 19.33
CA VAL A 117 -11.13 -0.92 20.62
C VAL A 117 -12.13 -1.65 21.52
N ASN A 118 -13.41 -1.31 21.42
CA ASN A 118 -14.51 -1.94 22.16
C ASN A 118 -14.90 -3.32 21.62
N TYR A 119 -14.34 -3.76 20.49
CA TYR A 119 -14.64 -5.01 19.81
C TYR A 119 -13.35 -5.83 19.60
N PRO A 120 -12.83 -6.50 20.65
CA PRO A 120 -11.50 -7.11 20.63
C PRO A 120 -11.27 -8.10 19.48
N ARG A 121 -12.31 -8.82 19.05
CA ARG A 121 -12.23 -9.78 17.94
C ARG A 121 -11.99 -9.14 16.57
N THR A 122 -12.26 -7.84 16.45
CA THR A 122 -12.10 -7.07 15.21
C THR A 122 -10.78 -6.29 15.19
N LEU A 123 -9.96 -6.38 16.23
CA LEU A 123 -8.63 -5.80 16.24
C LEU A 123 -7.73 -6.54 15.25
N ILE A 124 -6.81 -5.80 14.65
CA ILE A 124 -5.81 -6.30 13.73
C ILE A 124 -4.48 -6.32 14.48
N GLU A 125 -3.97 -7.51 14.75
CA GLU A 125 -2.63 -7.69 15.30
C GLU A 125 -1.59 -7.73 14.18
N SER A 126 -0.34 -7.37 14.47
CA SER A 126 0.75 -7.49 13.50
C SER A 126 0.97 -8.91 12.97
N ALA A 127 0.47 -9.93 13.67
CA ALA A 127 0.45 -11.31 13.23
C ALA A 127 -0.59 -11.59 12.14
N ASP A 128 -1.73 -10.90 12.15
CA ASP A 128 -2.81 -11.06 11.14
C ASP A 128 -2.40 -10.50 9.76
N ILE A 129 -1.42 -9.60 9.73
CA ILE A 129 -0.87 -8.99 8.49
C ILE A 129 0.20 -9.90 7.85
N ASN A 130 0.78 -10.83 8.62
CA ASN A 130 1.90 -11.68 8.19
C ASN A 130 1.53 -13.19 8.12
N ARG A 131 0.32 -13.58 8.51
CA ARG A 131 -0.20 -14.95 8.38
C ARG A 131 -1.12 -15.02 7.18
N GLU A 132 -0.55 -15.27 6.00
CA GLU A 132 -1.12 -16.08 4.91
C GLU A 132 -0.13 -16.16 3.74
#